data_AF-A0A5K0VR72-F1
#
_entry.id   AF-A0A5K0VR72-F1
#
_cell.length_a   1.000
_cell.length_b   1.000
_cell.length_c   1.000
_cell.angle_alpha   90.00
_cell.angle_beta   90.00
_cell.angle_gamma   90.00
#
_symmetry.space_group_name_H-M   'P 1'
#
loop_
_entity.id
_entity.type
_entity.pdbx_description
1 polymer ?
#
loop_
_entity_poly.entity_id
_entity_poly.type
_entity_poly.pdbx_seq_one_letter_code
_entity_poly.pdbx_strand_id
1 'polypeptide(L)' 'VGGTVLAGKLAKERGWAINVGGGFHHGCAEKGGGFCAYADITLCIRYAFQCLNIT' A
#
# COMPACT_ATOMS: atom_id res chain seq x y z
N VAL A 1 -4.75 -4.14 2.37
CA VAL A 1 -4.95 -2.72 1.97
C VAL A 1 -4.79 -1.76 3.14
N GLY A 2 -5.71 -1.73 4.12
CA GLY A 2 -5.66 -0.76 5.24
C GLY A 2 -4.35 -0.80 6.05
N GLY A 3 -3.83 -1.98 6.35
CA GLY A 3 -2.53 -2.13 7.02
C GLY A 3 -1.36 -1.52 6.26
N THR A 4 -1.33 -1.67 4.92
CA THR A 4 -0.28 -1.09 4.06
C THR A 4 -0.38 0.43 4.02
N VAL A 5 -1.59 0.98 3.98
CA VAL A 5 -1.83 2.43 4.10
C VAL A 5 -1.39 2.97 5.47
N LEU A 6 -1.70 2.27 6.56
CA LEU A 6 -1.23 2.64 7.89
C LEU A 6 0.29 2.58 7.99
N ALA A 7 0.93 1.55 7.43
CA ALA A 7 2.39 1.47 7.35
C ALA A 7 2.96 2.65 6.56
N GLY A 8 2.37 3.04 5.42
CA GLY A 8 2.78 4.24 4.67
C GLY A 8 2.70 5.53 5.50
N LYS A 9 1.61 5.71 6.27
CA LYS A 9 1.47 6.86 7.20
C LYS A 9 2.56 6.87 8.27
N LEU A 10 2.75 5.74 8.94
CA LEU A 10 3.74 5.59 10.00
C LEU A 10 5.16 5.74 9.47
N ALA A 11 5.45 5.24 8.26
CA ALA A 11 6.74 5.41 7.62
C ALA A 11 7.04 6.89 7.32
N LYS A 12 6.04 7.66 6.86
CA LYS A 12 6.20 9.11 6.69
C LYS A 12 6.46 9.82 8.02
N GLU A 13 5.73 9.47 9.08
CA GLU A 13 5.84 10.10 10.40
C GLU A 13 7.14 9.73 11.14
N ARG A 14 7.57 8.47 11.04
CA ARG A 14 8.60 7.85 11.90
C ARG A 14 9.86 7.43 11.13
N GLY A 15 9.89 7.65 9.83
CA GLY A 15 10.97 7.23 8.92
C GLY A 15 10.87 5.77 8.45
N TRP A 16 10.11 4.90 9.13
CA TRP A 16 9.91 3.51 8.72
C TRP A 16 8.66 2.88 9.36
N ALA A 17 8.12 1.85 8.71
CA ALA A 17 7.10 0.94 9.26
C ALA A 17 7.07 -0.36 8.44
N ILE A 18 6.58 -1.45 9.03
CA ILE A 18 6.44 -2.76 8.37
C ILE A 18 4.99 -3.22 8.47
N ASN A 19 4.43 -3.71 7.36
CA ASN A 19 3.18 -4.46 7.34
C ASN A 19 3.45 -5.89 6.83
N VAL A 20 3.54 -6.86 7.75
CA VAL A 20 3.84 -8.27 7.45
C VAL A 20 2.69 -8.95 6.69
N GLY A 21 1.46 -8.47 6.86
CA GLY A 21 0.28 -9.00 6.16
C GLY A 21 0.01 -8.35 4.80
N GLY A 22 0.93 -7.54 4.27
CA GLY A 22 0.79 -6.89 2.96
C GLY A 22 1.54 -7.60 1.85
N GLY A 23 1.72 -6.92 0.70
CA GLY A 23 2.59 -7.41 -0.37
C GLY A 23 1.85 -8.07 -1.54
N PHE A 24 0.60 -7.70 -1.77
CA PHE A 24 -0.27 -8.30 -2.78
C PHE A 24 0.04 -7.75 -4.19
N HIS A 25 1.21 -8.11 -4.71
CA HIS A 25 1.80 -7.53 -5.93
C HIS A 25 1.22 -8.03 -7.26
N HIS A 26 0.34 -9.05 -7.26
CA HIS A 26 -0.21 -9.63 -8.49
C HIS A 26 -1.57 -9.06 -8.90
N GLY A 27 -2.21 -8.25 -8.06
CA GLY A 27 -3.47 -7.58 -8.41
C GLY A 27 -3.23 -6.44 -9.41
N CYS A 28 -4.18 -6.20 -10.31
CA CYS A 28 -4.22 -5.00 -11.14
C CYS A 28 -5.51 -4.20 -10.87
N ALA A 29 -5.73 -3.13 -11.63
CA ALA A 29 -6.87 -2.24 -11.39
C ALA A 29 -8.23 -2.92 -11.69
N GLU A 30 -8.27 -3.86 -12.62
CA GLU A 30 -9.49 -4.49 -13.12
C GLU A 30 -9.72 -5.92 -12.60
N LYS A 31 -8.70 -6.57 -12.04
CA LYS A 31 -8.79 -7.95 -11.52
C LYS A 31 -7.77 -8.26 -10.44
N GLY A 32 -8.10 -9.25 -9.61
CA GLY A 32 -7.12 -9.94 -8.78
C GLY A 32 -6.21 -10.88 -9.60
N GLY A 33 -5.18 -11.42 -8.97
CA GLY A 33 -4.25 -12.38 -9.58
C GLY A 33 -3.33 -13.00 -8.53
N GLY A 34 -2.88 -14.26 -8.71
CA GLY A 34 -1.93 -14.90 -7.79
C GLY A 34 -2.31 -14.80 -6.31
N PHE A 35 -3.57 -15.11 -5.96
CA PHE A 35 -4.15 -14.97 -4.61
C PHE A 35 -4.19 -13.52 -4.05
N CYS A 36 -3.92 -12.52 -4.88
CA CYS A 36 -4.01 -11.11 -4.55
C CYS A 36 -5.37 -10.55 -4.96
N ALA A 37 -6.29 -10.41 -3.99
CA ALA A 37 -7.60 -9.80 -4.23
C ALA A 37 -7.51 -8.29 -4.50
N TYR A 38 -6.58 -7.59 -3.85
CA TYR A 38 -6.36 -6.15 -4.00
C TYR A 38 -4.87 -5.83 -4.11
N ALA A 39 -4.51 -4.92 -5.02
CA ALA A 39 -3.14 -4.41 -5.19
C ALA A 39 -2.76 -3.40 -4.10
N ASP A 40 -2.59 -3.86 -2.86
CA ASP A 40 -2.39 -2.99 -1.69
C ASP A 40 -1.14 -2.10 -1.78
N ILE A 41 -0.07 -2.58 -2.42
CA ILE A 41 1.16 -1.81 -2.68
C ILE A 41 0.83 -0.60 -3.56
N THR A 42 0.23 -0.82 -4.72
CA THR A 42 -0.13 0.23 -5.69
C THR A 42 -1.11 1.22 -5.08
N LEU A 43 -2.12 0.74 -4.34
CA LEU A 43 -3.08 1.60 -3.66
C LEU A 43 -2.42 2.45 -2.58
N CYS A 44 -1.45 1.91 -1.83
CA CYS A 44 -0.68 2.67 -0.86
C CYS A 44 0.18 3.76 -1.52
N ILE A 45 0.83 3.46 -2.65
CA ILE A 45 1.62 4.44 -3.40
C ILE A 45 0.73 5.58 -3.89
N ARG A 46 -0.43 5.27 -4.49
CA ARG A 46 -1.41 6.29 -4.91
C ARG A 46 -1.87 7.15 -3.74
N TYR A 47 -2.21 6.53 -2.63
CA TYR A 47 -2.59 7.24 -1.40
C TYR A 47 -1.46 8.13 -0.89
N ALA A 48 -0.20 7.70 -0.97
CA ALA A 48 0.94 8.47 -0.51
C ALA A 48 1.12 9.77 -1.33
N PHE A 49 1.04 9.68 -2.66
CA PHE A 49 1.12 10.86 -3.53
C PHE A 49 -0.09 11.79 -3.37
N GLN A 50 -1.30 11.23 -3.21
CA GLN A 50 -2.54 12.03 -3.20
C GLN A 50 -2.92 12.59 -1.83
N CYS A 51 -2.56 11.90 -0.75
CA CYS A 51 -3.04 12.21 0.60
C CYS A 51 -1.92 12.39 1.63
N LEU A 52 -0.71 11.89 1.35
CA LEU A 52 0.45 12.07 2.23
C LEU A 52 1.48 13.05 1.66
N ASN A 53 1.23 13.72 0.53
CA ASN A 53 2.11 14.72 -0.06
C ASN A 53 3.58 14.26 -0.13
N ILE A 54 3.79 12.99 -0.48
CA ILE A 54 5.13 12.48 -0.82
C ILE A 54 5.40 12.92 -2.27
N THR A 55 6.50 13.64 -2.51
CA THR A 55 7.01 14.01 -3.84
C THR A 55 7.85 12.92 -4.46
#